data_AF-A0A534CBN6-F1
#
_entry.id   AF-A0A534CBN6-F1
#
_cell.length_a   1.000
_cell.length_b   1.000
_cell.length_c   1.000
_cell.angle_alpha   90.00
_cell.angle_beta   90.00
_cell.angle_gamma   90.00
#
_symmetry.space_group_name_H-M   'P 1'
#
loop_
_entity.id
_entity.type
_entity.pdbx_description
1 polymer ?
#
loop_
_entity_poly.entity_id
_entity_poly.type
_entity_poly.pdbx_seq_one_letter_code
_entity_poly.pdbx_strand_id
1 'polypeptide(L)'
;MSVLQKVAAAVLVALLAAVGYGLWTTSPTASSARAQRAAAKAPAASAMPVIDQNTFLTAKRLARLATTAEEQPLAQAAVQLTDHELDLAFSAAIRHIEAHPPVLSPEAVQIEERLLSAQKEQEHDAQEVKRLSGALAQAADADRAAIQDRLDLAQSQLELAQDEVQEADNDLLQAGGNVHQRIQMMQQEHDATERNAAATPVAAAPSRFGSLRGLVGQVRSWYAVRERREALAEAQQHAADSARELAAERQQIVAELAASKQTVPELAGRAARRAPGVGSAAVTSAAANPASAAPAAKAAAGAVPGVAAGAAARAGGAPTLLNITRQIAAEQHRLTLRDQRITARRRLADIYGRWDAIVAGQERAILHACLISVAIVLAAILLLQFADRWLERLLGQARVDRRQLATLRSVVGVALQIVGVVVILLVLVGVPGQLGTMLGLAGAGLTVALKDFIVAFIGWFVLMGRNGMRIGDWVEINGVSGEVVELGMFRTVLLETGNWTDAGRPTGRRVTFTNSFATAGHYFNFSTSGQWLWDELSVMVPYDRDPHAVADAIQKE
;
A
#
# COMPACT_ATOMS: atom_id res chain seq x y z
N MET A 1 39.25 6.24 19.42
CA MET A 1 38.54 5.08 18.86
C MET A 1 39.00 4.86 17.44
N SER A 2 39.49 3.65 17.13
CA SER A 2 39.85 3.30 15.75
C SER A 2 38.59 3.35 14.87
N VAL A 3 38.76 3.61 13.57
CA VAL A 3 37.64 3.63 12.60
C VAL A 3 36.82 2.33 12.68
N LEU A 4 37.48 1.22 13.00
CA LEU A 4 36.86 -0.09 13.23
C LEU A 4 35.86 -0.09 14.40
N GLN A 5 36.19 0.55 15.52
CA GLN A 5 35.29 0.65 16.68
C GLN A 5 34.08 1.54 16.39
N LYS A 6 34.26 2.60 15.60
CA LYS A 6 33.16 3.48 15.19
C LYS A 6 32.19 2.76 14.25
N VAL A 7 32.70 1.94 13.33
CA VAL A 7 31.88 1.14 12.41
C VAL A 7 31.19 0.00 13.14
N ALA A 8 31.88 -0.72 14.03
CA ALA A 8 31.26 -1.75 14.85
C ALA A 8 30.16 -1.17 15.74
N ALA A 9 30.37 0.01 16.33
CA ALA A 9 29.35 0.72 17.09
C ALA A 9 28.17 1.15 16.21
N ALA A 10 28.42 1.66 15.00
CA ALA A 10 27.35 2.05 14.07
C ALA A 10 26.51 0.86 13.61
N VAL A 11 27.13 -0.29 13.32
CA VAL A 11 26.44 -1.54 12.95
C VAL A 11 25.65 -2.08 14.13
N LEU A 12 26.20 -2.03 15.35
CA LEU A 12 25.52 -2.47 16.56
C LEU A 12 24.33 -1.57 16.92
N VAL A 13 24.45 -0.26 16.71
CA VAL A 13 23.35 0.70 16.88
C VAL A 13 22.27 0.48 15.82
N ALA A 14 22.64 0.19 14.57
CA ALA A 14 21.67 -0.13 13.52
C ALA A 14 20.92 -1.45 13.82
N LEU A 15 21.61 -2.46 14.33
CA LEU A 15 21.00 -3.72 14.79
C LEU A 15 20.09 -3.51 16.01
N LEU A 16 20.53 -2.75 17.02
CA LEU A 16 19.72 -2.45 18.20
C LEU A 16 18.52 -1.57 17.87
N ALA A 17 18.64 -0.64 16.92
CA ALA A 17 17.53 0.14 16.41
C ALA A 17 16.53 -0.76 15.66
N ALA A 18 16.99 -1.70 14.83
CA ALA A 18 16.12 -2.65 14.15
C ALA A 18 15.39 -3.58 15.14
N VAL A 19 16.05 -4.04 16.20
CA VAL A 19 15.46 -4.87 17.26
C VAL A 19 14.50 -4.08 18.14
N GLY A 20 14.88 -2.89 18.60
CA GLY A 20 14.03 -2.00 19.39
C GLY A 20 12.79 -1.53 18.62
N TYR A 21 12.95 -1.31 17.31
CA TYR A 21 11.85 -1.00 16.42
C TYR A 21 10.93 -2.20 16.17
N GLY A 22 11.50 -3.40 16.01
CA GLY A 22 10.74 -4.65 15.97
C GLY A 22 9.90 -4.88 17.23
N LEU A 23 10.45 -4.57 18.41
CA LEU A 23 9.74 -4.67 19.68
C LEU A 23 8.66 -3.59 19.85
N TRP A 24 8.91 -2.35 19.45
CA TRP A 24 7.93 -1.27 19.54
C TRP A 24 6.71 -1.51 18.64
N THR A 25 6.93 -2.07 17.45
CA THR A 25 5.83 -2.39 16.51
C THR A 25 5.10 -3.69 16.83
N THR A 26 5.70 -4.62 17.57
CA THR A 26 5.03 -5.86 18.03
C THR A 26 4.26 -5.68 19.33
N SER A 27 4.36 -4.52 19.99
CA SER A 27 3.47 -4.17 21.10
C SER A 27 2.04 -4.02 20.56
N PRO A 28 1.07 -4.88 20.94
CA PRO A 28 -0.32 -4.68 20.56
C PRO A 28 -0.79 -3.33 21.12
N THR A 29 -1.20 -2.43 20.23
CA THR A 29 -1.81 -1.15 20.57
C THR A 29 -3.10 -1.41 21.36
N ALA A 30 -3.00 -1.33 22.68
CA ALA A 30 -4.08 -1.56 23.65
C ALA A 30 -5.26 -0.56 23.53
N SER A 31 -5.22 0.34 22.55
CA SER A 31 -6.20 1.39 22.29
C SER A 31 -7.48 0.86 21.62
N SER A 32 -7.39 -0.12 20.69
CA SER A 32 -8.57 -0.67 19.98
C SER A 32 -9.42 -1.59 20.87
N ALA A 33 -8.76 -2.41 21.70
CA ALA A 33 -9.43 -3.32 22.64
C ALA A 33 -10.24 -2.57 23.72
N ARG A 34 -9.88 -1.32 24.06
CA ARG A 34 -10.62 -0.48 25.01
C ARG A 34 -11.81 0.22 24.36
N ALA A 35 -11.72 0.57 23.09
CA ALA A 35 -12.83 1.16 22.32
C ALA A 35 -13.92 0.12 22.01
N GLN A 36 -13.55 -1.10 21.63
CA GLN A 36 -14.49 -2.21 21.41
C GLN A 36 -15.14 -2.71 22.72
N ARG A 37 -14.41 -2.77 23.85
CA ARG A 37 -15.01 -3.07 25.16
C ARG A 37 -15.93 -1.97 25.69
N ALA A 38 -15.72 -0.71 25.29
CA ALA A 38 -16.61 0.38 25.65
C ALA A 38 -17.90 0.36 24.80
N ALA A 39 -17.83 -0.07 23.54
CA ALA A 39 -19.00 -0.27 22.68
C ALA A 39 -19.82 -1.52 23.08
N ALA A 40 -19.17 -2.59 23.54
CA ALA A 40 -19.84 -3.81 24.02
C ALA A 40 -20.54 -3.66 25.39
N LYS A 41 -20.54 -2.47 26.00
CA LYS A 41 -21.12 -2.20 27.31
C LYS A 41 -22.16 -1.07 27.29
N ALA A 42 -22.91 -0.95 26.19
CA ALA A 42 -24.18 -0.24 26.21
C ALA A 42 -25.29 -1.20 26.67
N PRO A 43 -26.12 -0.84 27.67
CA PRO A 43 -27.19 -1.70 28.14
C PRO A 43 -28.22 -1.90 27.02
N ALA A 44 -28.63 -3.15 26.82
CA ALA A 44 -29.76 -3.52 25.98
C ALA A 44 -31.03 -2.86 26.53
N ALA A 45 -31.37 -1.69 25.98
CA ALA A 45 -32.64 -1.03 26.16
C ALA A 45 -33.21 -0.75 24.76
N SER A 46 -34.49 -1.07 24.59
CA SER A 46 -35.35 -0.86 23.40
C SER A 46 -35.11 -1.74 22.16
N ALA A 47 -35.75 -2.91 22.16
CA ALA A 47 -36.68 -3.42 21.13
C ALA A 47 -36.52 -3.02 19.64
N MET A 48 -35.31 -3.12 19.05
CA MET A 48 -35.17 -3.28 17.59
C MET A 48 -34.02 -4.26 17.27
N PRO A 49 -34.17 -5.14 16.26
CA PRO A 49 -33.05 -5.89 15.72
C PRO A 49 -32.08 -4.92 15.03
N VAL A 50 -30.96 -4.62 15.66
CA VAL A 50 -29.92 -3.74 15.10
C VAL A 50 -29.31 -4.40 13.87
N ILE A 51 -29.49 -3.79 12.71
CA ILE A 51 -28.94 -4.25 11.43
C ILE A 51 -27.49 -3.77 11.33
N ASP A 52 -26.54 -4.70 11.40
CA ASP A 52 -25.10 -4.40 11.37
C ASP A 52 -24.60 -4.06 9.96
N GLN A 53 -24.69 -2.78 9.59
CA GLN A 53 -24.14 -2.24 8.34
C GLN A 53 -22.60 -2.12 8.37
N ASN A 54 -21.97 -2.17 9.55
CA ASN A 54 -20.53 -1.92 9.69
C ASN A 54 -19.71 -3.00 9.00
N THR A 55 -20.19 -4.24 8.98
CA THR A 55 -19.50 -5.36 8.32
C THR A 55 -19.39 -5.12 6.80
N PHE A 56 -20.45 -4.65 6.16
CA PHE A 56 -20.45 -4.29 4.74
C PHE A 56 -19.54 -3.09 4.45
N LEU A 57 -19.64 -2.02 5.25
CA LEU A 57 -18.79 -0.84 5.10
C LEU A 57 -17.29 -1.16 5.27
N THR A 58 -16.98 -2.07 6.19
CA THR A 58 -15.61 -2.56 6.41
C THR A 58 -15.10 -3.32 5.18
N ALA A 59 -15.90 -4.21 4.60
CA ALA A 59 -15.55 -4.92 3.36
C ALA A 59 -15.29 -3.94 2.21
N LYS A 60 -16.14 -2.91 2.03
CA LYS A 60 -15.98 -1.88 1.00
C LYS A 60 -14.73 -1.02 1.22
N ARG A 61 -14.40 -0.68 2.47
CA ARG A 61 -13.17 0.05 2.82
C ARG A 61 -11.93 -0.77 2.50
N LEU A 62 -11.91 -2.04 2.89
CA LEU A 62 -10.82 -2.96 2.58
C LEU A 62 -10.68 -3.18 1.07
N ALA A 63 -11.80 -3.30 0.34
CA ALA A 63 -11.78 -3.49 -1.11
C ALA A 63 -11.10 -2.34 -1.86
N ARG A 64 -11.21 -1.10 -1.36
CA ARG A 64 -10.48 0.06 -1.92
C ARG A 64 -8.96 -0.02 -1.71
N LEU A 65 -8.50 -0.81 -0.75
CA LEU A 65 -7.07 -1.02 -0.49
C LEU A 65 -6.48 -2.14 -1.34
N ALA A 66 -7.29 -2.94 -2.03
CA ALA A 66 -6.82 -4.03 -2.89
C ALA A 66 -6.09 -3.48 -4.13
N THR A 67 -4.76 -3.61 -4.16
CA THR A 67 -3.93 -3.02 -5.22
C THR A 67 -3.46 -4.04 -6.26
N THR A 68 -3.43 -5.34 -5.93
CA THR A 68 -2.91 -6.39 -6.81
C THR A 68 -4.01 -7.19 -7.48
N ALA A 69 -3.72 -7.77 -8.64
CA ALA A 69 -4.66 -8.58 -9.40
C ALA A 69 -5.13 -9.84 -8.64
N GLU A 70 -4.31 -10.36 -7.72
CA GLU A 70 -4.66 -11.49 -6.86
C GLU A 70 -5.58 -11.09 -5.69
N GLU A 71 -5.50 -9.84 -5.22
CA GLU A 71 -6.35 -9.33 -4.14
C GLU A 71 -7.75 -8.92 -4.62
N GLN A 72 -7.86 -8.38 -5.84
CA GLN A 72 -9.13 -7.92 -6.42
C GLN A 72 -10.28 -8.95 -6.37
N PRO A 73 -10.10 -10.23 -6.76
CA PRO A 73 -11.19 -11.21 -6.71
C PRO A 73 -11.63 -11.52 -5.27
N LEU A 74 -10.72 -11.50 -4.30
CA LEU A 74 -11.04 -11.71 -2.88
C LEU A 74 -11.79 -10.50 -2.30
N ALA A 75 -11.37 -9.29 -2.66
CA ALA A 75 -12.03 -8.07 -2.27
C ALA A 75 -13.47 -8.01 -2.81
N GLN A 76 -13.66 -8.34 -4.09
CA GLN A 76 -14.99 -8.39 -4.71
C GLN A 76 -15.87 -9.48 -4.09
N ALA A 77 -15.31 -10.67 -3.84
CA ALA A 77 -16.02 -11.76 -3.18
C ALA A 77 -16.44 -11.38 -1.75
N ALA A 78 -15.60 -10.65 -1.00
CA ALA A 78 -15.93 -10.16 0.34
C ALA A 78 -17.11 -9.17 0.29
N VAL A 79 -17.08 -8.19 -0.63
CA VAL A 79 -18.15 -7.20 -0.78
C VAL A 79 -19.48 -7.86 -1.16
N GLN A 80 -19.48 -8.73 -2.19
CA GLN A 80 -20.68 -9.46 -2.63
C GLN A 80 -21.25 -10.34 -1.50
N LEU A 81 -20.39 -11.00 -0.73
CA LEU A 81 -20.82 -11.83 0.38
C LEU A 81 -21.44 -11.00 1.52
N THR A 82 -20.84 -9.84 1.82
CA THR A 82 -21.38 -8.94 2.86
C THR A 82 -22.67 -8.24 2.44
N ASP A 83 -22.86 -7.98 1.16
CA ASP A 83 -24.11 -7.43 0.61
C ASP A 83 -25.24 -8.45 0.76
N HIS A 84 -24.99 -9.70 0.34
CA HIS A 84 -25.93 -10.80 0.54
C HIS A 84 -26.25 -11.04 2.02
N GLU A 85 -25.26 -10.96 2.92
CA GLU A 85 -25.47 -11.04 4.38
C GLU A 85 -26.36 -9.91 4.91
N LEU A 86 -26.22 -8.70 4.36
CA LEU A 86 -27.00 -7.55 4.75
C LEU A 86 -28.48 -7.74 4.35
N ASP A 87 -28.76 -8.28 3.17
CA ASP A 87 -30.11 -8.68 2.75
C ASP A 87 -30.73 -9.74 3.67
N LEU A 88 -29.93 -10.75 4.07
CA LEU A 88 -30.36 -11.75 5.04
C LEU A 88 -30.63 -11.13 6.42
N ALA A 89 -29.89 -10.09 6.81
CA ALA A 89 -30.13 -9.36 8.04
C ALA A 89 -31.40 -8.51 7.98
N PHE A 90 -31.66 -7.82 6.86
CA PHE A 90 -32.90 -7.07 6.62
C PHE A 90 -34.13 -7.98 6.66
N SER A 91 -34.09 -9.10 5.93
CA SER A 91 -35.19 -10.08 5.93
C SER A 91 -35.41 -10.72 7.31
N ALA A 92 -34.33 -10.96 8.08
CA ALA A 92 -34.44 -11.43 9.46
C ALA A 92 -35.10 -10.39 10.37
N ALA A 93 -34.76 -9.12 10.21
CA ALA A 93 -35.27 -8.01 11.01
C ALA A 93 -36.77 -7.81 10.79
N ILE A 94 -37.22 -7.79 9.53
CA ILE A 94 -38.65 -7.66 9.17
C ILE A 94 -39.47 -8.76 9.83
N ARG A 95 -39.06 -10.03 9.67
CA ARG A 95 -39.78 -11.16 10.28
C ARG A 95 -39.74 -11.15 11.80
N HIS A 96 -38.69 -10.61 12.41
CA HIS A 96 -38.61 -10.50 13.86
C HIS A 96 -39.68 -9.54 14.40
N ILE A 97 -39.91 -8.43 13.71
CA ILE A 97 -40.96 -7.44 14.02
C ILE A 97 -42.35 -8.03 13.80
N GLU A 98 -42.57 -8.76 12.70
CA GLU A 98 -43.85 -9.47 12.47
C GLU A 98 -44.18 -10.46 13.59
N ALA A 99 -43.16 -11.13 14.15
CA ALA A 99 -43.33 -12.08 15.25
C ALA A 99 -43.44 -11.41 16.63
N HIS A 100 -42.90 -10.20 16.81
CA HIS A 100 -42.92 -9.44 18.06
C HIS A 100 -43.22 -7.96 17.76
N PRO A 101 -44.51 -7.59 17.63
CA PRO A 101 -44.90 -6.20 17.43
C PRO A 101 -44.36 -5.34 18.59
N PRO A 102 -43.66 -4.24 18.31
CA PRO A 102 -43.16 -3.35 19.36
C PRO A 102 -44.35 -2.78 20.14
N VAL A 103 -44.19 -2.63 21.45
CA VAL A 103 -45.18 -1.93 22.28
C VAL A 103 -45.06 -0.45 21.96
N LEU A 104 -46.04 0.08 21.23
CA LEU A 104 -46.07 1.47 20.77
C LEU A 104 -46.14 2.43 21.95
N SER A 105 -45.48 3.58 21.83
CA SER A 105 -45.62 4.68 22.80
C SER A 105 -47.05 5.22 22.77
N PRO A 106 -47.56 5.82 23.87
CA PRO A 106 -48.91 6.39 23.88
C PRO A 106 -49.14 7.46 22.80
N GLU A 107 -48.08 8.16 22.37
CA GLU A 107 -48.12 9.10 21.24
C GLU A 107 -48.23 8.35 19.89
N ALA A 108 -47.49 7.26 19.70
CA ALA A 108 -47.55 6.46 18.47
C ALA A 108 -48.90 5.75 18.28
N VAL A 109 -49.58 5.38 19.37
CA VAL A 109 -50.94 4.80 19.29
C VAL A 109 -51.96 5.82 18.78
N GLN A 110 -51.86 7.09 19.21
CA GLN A 110 -52.76 8.15 18.72
C GLN A 110 -52.54 8.44 17.23
N ILE A 111 -51.27 8.38 16.78
CA ILE A 111 -50.92 8.55 15.37
C ILE A 111 -51.42 7.36 14.54
N GLU A 112 -51.32 6.13 15.05
CA GLU A 112 -51.87 4.94 14.39
C GLU A 112 -53.41 5.01 14.27
N GLU A 113 -54.11 5.52 15.28
CA GLU A 113 -55.56 5.76 15.18
C GLU A 113 -55.89 6.81 14.11
N ARG A 114 -55.13 7.92 14.04
CA ARG A 114 -55.26 8.94 12.98
C ARG A 114 -55.04 8.36 11.59
N LEU A 115 -54.00 7.54 11.44
CA LEU A 115 -53.70 6.84 10.19
C LEU A 115 -54.87 5.94 9.76
N LEU A 116 -55.43 5.16 10.70
CA LEU A 116 -56.57 4.28 10.42
C LEU A 116 -57.84 5.06 10.04
N SER A 117 -58.07 6.26 10.60
CA SER A 117 -59.16 7.12 10.15
C SER A 117 -58.92 7.69 8.76
N ALA A 118 -57.72 8.19 8.48
CA ALA A 118 -57.36 8.75 7.18
C ALA A 118 -57.42 7.69 6.06
N GLN A 119 -56.99 6.46 6.33
CA GLN A 119 -57.12 5.33 5.39
C GLN A 119 -58.58 5.01 5.05
N LYS A 120 -59.50 5.09 6.03
CA LYS A 120 -60.93 4.87 5.78
C LYS A 120 -61.53 5.98 4.91
N GLU A 121 -61.15 7.23 5.15
CA GLU A 121 -61.57 8.37 4.32
C GLU A 121 -61.03 8.22 2.90
N GLN A 122 -59.76 7.84 2.74
CA GLN A 122 -59.16 7.55 1.43
C GLN A 122 -59.89 6.42 0.69
N GLU A 123 -60.23 5.32 1.36
CA GLU A 123 -61.00 4.22 0.76
C GLU A 123 -62.40 4.66 0.33
N HIS A 124 -63.06 5.48 1.15
CA HIS A 124 -64.38 6.03 0.84
C HIS A 124 -64.32 6.93 -0.41
N ASP A 125 -63.38 7.86 -0.46
CA ASP A 125 -63.25 8.82 -1.55
C ASP A 125 -62.80 8.14 -2.85
N ALA A 126 -61.95 7.11 -2.75
CA ALA A 126 -61.60 6.26 -3.89
C ALA A 126 -62.83 5.52 -4.46
N GLN A 127 -63.74 5.05 -3.60
CA GLN A 127 -65.00 4.43 -4.04
C GLN A 127 -65.94 5.46 -4.69
N GLU A 128 -66.01 6.69 -4.17
CA GLU A 128 -66.80 7.77 -4.77
C GLU A 128 -66.29 8.16 -6.15
N VAL A 129 -64.98 8.37 -6.32
CA VAL A 129 -64.36 8.64 -7.63
C VAL A 129 -64.65 7.49 -8.61
N LYS A 130 -64.57 6.23 -8.16
CA LYS A 130 -64.90 5.07 -9.00
C LYS A 130 -66.38 5.03 -9.40
N ARG A 131 -67.28 5.41 -8.48
CA ARG A 131 -68.73 5.48 -8.75
C ARG A 131 -69.06 6.61 -9.72
N LEU A 132 -68.50 7.79 -9.52
CA LEU A 132 -68.73 8.99 -10.34
C LEU A 132 -68.12 8.84 -11.73
N SER A 133 -66.94 8.24 -11.86
CA SER A 133 -66.33 7.91 -13.15
C SER A 133 -67.15 6.87 -13.93
N GLY A 134 -67.69 5.85 -13.25
CA GLY A 134 -68.63 4.91 -13.85
C GLY A 134 -69.95 5.56 -14.31
N ALA A 135 -70.48 6.49 -13.51
CA ALA A 135 -71.70 7.24 -13.84
C ALA A 135 -71.47 8.20 -15.03
N LEU A 136 -70.30 8.85 -15.11
CA LEU A 136 -69.92 9.72 -16.23
C LEU A 136 -69.88 8.96 -17.57
N ALA A 137 -69.40 7.72 -17.55
CA ALA A 137 -69.35 6.86 -18.74
C ALA A 137 -70.74 6.49 -19.28
N GLN A 138 -71.79 6.53 -18.45
CA GLN A 138 -73.16 6.16 -18.79
C GLN A 138 -74.12 7.37 -18.90
N ALA A 139 -73.65 8.59 -18.61
CA ALA A 139 -74.48 9.79 -18.55
C ALA A 139 -74.75 10.42 -19.93
N ALA A 140 -75.95 11.00 -20.08
CA ALA A 140 -76.35 11.80 -21.24
C ALA A 140 -75.63 13.17 -21.25
N ASP A 141 -75.45 13.79 -22.42
CA ASP A 141 -74.62 14.99 -22.60
C ASP A 141 -75.02 16.21 -21.74
N ALA A 142 -76.29 16.30 -21.32
CA ALA A 142 -76.78 17.38 -20.45
C ALA A 142 -76.32 17.26 -18.98
N ASP A 143 -76.16 16.03 -18.47
CA ASP A 143 -75.79 15.78 -17.06
C ASP A 143 -74.28 15.56 -16.87
N ARG A 144 -73.53 15.39 -17.98
CA ARG A 144 -72.08 15.17 -17.97
C ARG A 144 -71.30 16.27 -17.26
N ALA A 145 -71.65 17.55 -17.49
CA ALA A 145 -70.95 18.67 -16.86
C ALA A 145 -71.09 18.64 -15.32
N ALA A 146 -72.30 18.39 -14.82
CA ALA A 146 -72.55 18.32 -13.37
C ALA A 146 -71.91 17.09 -12.71
N ILE A 147 -71.79 15.97 -13.43
CA ILE A 147 -71.09 14.77 -12.94
C ILE A 147 -69.57 14.98 -12.98
N GLN A 148 -69.06 15.71 -13.98
CA GLN A 148 -67.65 16.08 -14.08
C GLN A 148 -67.22 16.97 -12.90
N ASP A 149 -67.97 18.02 -12.58
CA ASP A 149 -67.65 18.90 -11.44
C ASP A 149 -67.60 18.14 -10.10
N ARG A 150 -68.50 17.15 -9.92
CA ARG A 150 -68.50 16.28 -8.73
C ARG A 150 -67.34 15.31 -8.72
N LEU A 151 -66.94 14.81 -9.89
CA LEU A 151 -65.76 13.95 -10.03
C LEU A 151 -64.49 14.72 -9.67
N ASP A 152 -64.35 15.95 -10.14
CA ASP A 152 -63.18 16.80 -9.87
C ASP A 152 -63.09 17.15 -8.37
N LEU A 153 -64.23 17.43 -7.71
CA LEU A 153 -64.28 17.61 -6.26
C LEU A 153 -63.85 16.33 -5.52
N ALA A 154 -64.39 15.18 -5.90
CA ALA A 154 -64.06 13.89 -5.28
C ALA A 154 -62.58 13.51 -5.52
N GLN A 155 -62.00 13.88 -6.66
CA GLN A 155 -60.57 13.71 -6.94
C GLN A 155 -59.72 14.58 -6.02
N SER A 156 -60.09 15.85 -5.82
CA SER A 156 -59.39 16.74 -4.88
C SER A 156 -59.50 16.26 -3.42
N GLN A 157 -60.64 15.69 -3.02
CA GLN A 157 -60.81 15.09 -1.70
C GLN A 157 -59.95 13.83 -1.53
N LEU A 158 -59.89 12.98 -2.56
CA LEU A 158 -59.01 11.81 -2.58
C LEU A 158 -57.52 12.19 -2.49
N GLU A 159 -57.10 13.27 -3.16
CA GLU A 159 -55.73 13.79 -3.07
C GLU A 159 -55.42 14.31 -1.66
N LEU A 160 -56.34 15.05 -1.03
CA LEU A 160 -56.19 15.50 0.37
C LEU A 160 -56.11 14.31 1.35
N ALA A 161 -56.94 13.28 1.16
CA ALA A 161 -56.92 12.07 1.98
C ALA A 161 -55.61 11.28 1.79
N GLN A 162 -55.04 11.27 0.58
CA GLN A 162 -53.72 10.70 0.32
C GLN A 162 -52.62 11.45 1.06
N ASP A 163 -52.66 12.79 1.04
CA ASP A 163 -51.69 13.63 1.75
C ASP A 163 -51.77 13.42 3.27
N GLU A 164 -52.97 13.34 3.86
CA GLU A 164 -53.14 13.08 5.31
C GLU A 164 -52.64 11.69 5.71
N VAL A 165 -52.86 10.66 4.87
CA VAL A 165 -52.29 9.32 5.10
C VAL A 165 -50.76 9.36 5.07
N GLN A 166 -50.19 10.08 4.10
CA GLN A 166 -48.74 10.25 3.97
C GLN A 166 -48.14 11.01 5.17
N GLU A 167 -48.81 12.06 5.65
CA GLU A 167 -48.41 12.84 6.82
C GLU A 167 -48.48 11.99 8.10
N ALA A 168 -49.59 11.28 8.32
CA ALA A 168 -49.73 10.37 9.46
C ALA A 168 -48.71 9.23 9.45
N ASP A 169 -48.35 8.68 8.28
CA ASP A 169 -47.28 7.69 8.14
C ASP A 169 -45.91 8.29 8.51
N ASN A 170 -45.61 9.51 8.08
CA ASN A 170 -44.37 10.23 8.42
C ASN A 170 -44.28 10.53 9.92
N ASP A 171 -45.38 10.99 10.54
CA ASP A 171 -45.47 11.22 11.98
C ASP A 171 -45.24 9.90 12.75
N LEU A 172 -45.82 8.79 12.28
CA LEU A 172 -45.68 7.48 12.89
C LEU A 172 -44.24 6.96 12.77
N LEU A 173 -43.58 7.22 11.64
CA LEU A 173 -42.16 6.94 11.42
C LEU A 173 -41.26 7.73 12.39
N GLN A 174 -41.57 9.02 12.60
CA GLN A 174 -40.82 9.90 13.50
C GLN A 174 -41.01 9.51 14.97
N ALA A 175 -42.22 9.08 15.33
CA ALA A 175 -42.54 8.50 16.65
C ALA A 175 -42.00 7.08 16.86
N GLY A 176 -41.37 6.48 15.83
CA GLY A 176 -40.78 5.14 15.89
C GLY A 176 -41.79 3.99 15.83
N GLY A 177 -43.03 4.25 15.45
CA GLY A 177 -44.11 3.27 15.38
C GLY A 177 -44.07 2.39 14.13
N ASN A 178 -43.71 2.94 12.96
CA ASN A 178 -43.70 2.18 11.69
C ASN A 178 -42.33 1.56 11.39
N VAL A 179 -41.98 0.51 12.15
CA VAL A 179 -40.67 -0.15 12.06
C VAL A 179 -40.47 -0.85 10.70
N HIS A 180 -41.56 -1.32 10.07
CA HIS A 180 -41.51 -1.98 8.77
C HIS A 180 -41.09 -1.03 7.65
N GLN A 181 -41.75 0.13 7.54
CA GLN A 181 -41.40 1.16 6.56
C GLN A 181 -39.97 1.69 6.79
N ARG A 182 -39.54 1.84 8.05
CA ARG A 182 -38.17 2.26 8.36
C ARG A 182 -37.11 1.29 7.84
N ILE A 183 -37.34 -0.02 7.93
CA ILE A 183 -36.43 -1.02 7.37
C ILE A 183 -36.43 -0.98 5.84
N GLN A 184 -37.59 -0.82 5.22
CA GLN A 184 -37.68 -0.69 3.76
C GLN A 184 -36.95 0.56 3.24
N MET A 185 -37.11 1.71 3.90
CA MET A 185 -36.37 2.93 3.55
C MET A 185 -34.85 2.71 3.66
N MET A 186 -34.37 2.09 4.74
CA MET A 186 -32.94 1.76 4.87
C MET A 186 -32.44 0.86 3.74
N GLN A 187 -33.24 -0.10 3.28
CA GLN A 187 -32.90 -0.97 2.16
C GLN A 187 -32.88 -0.19 0.83
N GLN A 188 -33.87 0.68 0.59
CA GLN A 188 -33.93 1.52 -0.61
C GLN A 188 -32.77 2.52 -0.68
N GLU A 189 -32.39 3.14 0.44
CA GLU A 189 -31.23 4.01 0.53
C GLU A 189 -29.94 3.25 0.18
N HIS A 190 -29.77 2.04 0.72
CA HIS A 190 -28.63 1.17 0.39
C HIS A 190 -28.59 0.84 -1.10
N ASP A 191 -29.69 0.34 -1.66
CA ASP A 191 -29.81 0.02 -3.09
C ASP A 191 -29.53 1.23 -4.00
N ALA A 192 -29.98 2.42 -3.60
CA ALA A 192 -29.70 3.65 -4.33
C ALA A 192 -28.22 4.01 -4.28
N THR A 193 -27.57 3.88 -3.11
CA THR A 193 -26.11 4.13 -2.99
C THR A 193 -25.27 3.13 -3.76
N GLU A 194 -25.69 1.86 -3.84
CA GLU A 194 -25.09 0.80 -4.66
C GLU A 194 -25.13 1.15 -6.15
N ARG A 195 -26.34 1.47 -6.67
CA ARG A 195 -26.55 1.85 -8.08
C ARG A 195 -25.74 3.08 -8.47
N ASN A 196 -25.68 4.08 -7.59
CA ASN A 196 -24.89 5.30 -7.81
C ASN A 196 -23.38 5.03 -7.77
N ALA A 197 -22.90 4.15 -6.88
CA ALA A 197 -21.49 3.79 -6.78
C ALA A 197 -21.01 2.96 -7.99
N ALA A 198 -21.86 2.08 -8.54
CA ALA A 198 -21.54 1.32 -9.75
C ALA A 198 -21.33 2.21 -10.99
N ALA A 199 -21.94 3.41 -11.00
CA ALA A 199 -21.84 4.36 -12.11
C ALA A 199 -20.54 5.20 -12.10
N THR A 200 -19.80 5.25 -10.98
CA THR A 200 -18.56 6.06 -10.88
C THR A 200 -17.35 5.17 -10.56
N PRO A 201 -16.54 4.76 -11.56
CA PRO A 201 -15.29 4.09 -11.29
C PRO A 201 -14.33 5.06 -10.59
N VAL A 202 -14.04 4.78 -9.31
CA VAL A 202 -13.04 5.54 -8.54
C VAL A 202 -11.66 5.13 -9.04
N ALA A 203 -11.12 5.90 -9.98
CA ALA A 203 -9.73 5.77 -10.40
C ALA A 203 -8.82 6.06 -9.21
N ALA A 204 -7.99 5.08 -8.82
CA ALA A 204 -6.99 5.26 -7.77
C ALA A 204 -6.04 6.40 -8.19
N ALA A 205 -6.06 7.50 -7.44
CA ALA A 205 -5.18 8.63 -7.72
C ALA A 205 -3.71 8.19 -7.59
N PRO A 206 -2.86 8.45 -8.61
CA PRO A 206 -1.45 8.12 -8.52
C PRO A 206 -0.82 8.98 -7.43
N SER A 207 -0.36 8.34 -6.36
CA SER A 207 0.36 9.01 -5.28
C SER A 207 1.62 9.67 -5.85
N ARG A 208 1.68 11.00 -5.80
CA ARG A 208 2.75 11.86 -6.37
C ARG A 208 4.17 11.59 -5.82
N PHE A 209 4.29 10.70 -4.82
CA PHE A 209 5.54 10.26 -4.21
C PHE A 209 5.81 8.74 -4.32
N GLY A 210 4.99 7.98 -5.07
CA GLY A 210 5.15 6.54 -5.27
C GLY A 210 6.34 6.14 -6.17
N SER A 211 7.12 7.12 -6.63
CA SER A 211 8.25 6.94 -7.55
C SER A 211 9.60 6.71 -6.86
N LEU A 212 9.69 6.87 -5.54
CA LEU A 212 10.91 6.60 -4.79
C LEU A 212 11.10 5.08 -4.68
N ARG A 213 11.90 4.50 -5.58
CA ARG A 213 12.17 3.05 -5.66
C ARG A 213 13.26 2.57 -4.68
N GLY A 214 13.93 3.46 -3.96
CA GLY A 214 14.98 3.12 -3.00
C GLY A 214 14.46 2.59 -1.68
N LEU A 215 15.38 2.38 -0.73
CA LEU A 215 15.11 1.86 0.61
C LEU A 215 13.97 2.62 1.32
N VAL A 216 13.94 3.96 1.22
CA VAL A 216 12.92 4.80 1.88
C VAL A 216 11.51 4.46 1.37
N GLY A 217 11.38 4.24 0.05
CA GLY A 217 10.12 3.83 -0.55
C GLY A 217 9.72 2.42 -0.16
N GLN A 218 10.68 1.49 -0.08
CA GLN A 218 10.44 0.11 0.36
C GLN A 218 9.99 0.03 1.83
N VAL A 219 10.58 0.84 2.71
CA VAL A 219 10.17 0.93 4.11
C VAL A 219 8.75 1.47 4.22
N ARG A 220 8.42 2.53 3.46
CA ARG A 220 7.06 3.08 3.43
C ARG A 220 6.03 2.10 2.87
N SER A 221 6.36 1.38 1.80
CA SER A 221 5.45 0.36 1.24
C SER A 221 5.26 -0.80 2.22
N TRP A 222 6.30 -1.18 2.96
CA TRP A 222 6.18 -2.17 4.03
C TRP A 222 5.19 -1.72 5.11
N TYR A 223 5.24 -0.47 5.57
CA TYR A 223 4.24 0.06 6.52
C TYR A 223 2.83 0.01 5.96
N ALA A 224 2.62 0.43 4.72
CA ALA A 224 1.29 0.44 4.10
C ALA A 224 0.71 -0.99 3.98
N VAL A 225 1.56 -1.97 3.66
CA VAL A 225 1.18 -3.38 3.60
C VAL A 225 0.87 -3.92 5.00
N ARG A 226 1.66 -3.55 6.01
CA ARG A 226 1.45 -3.95 7.40
C ARG A 226 0.14 -3.39 7.98
N GLU A 227 -0.15 -2.12 7.75
CA GLU A 227 -1.41 -1.49 8.19
C GLU A 227 -2.62 -2.17 7.55
N ARG A 228 -2.54 -2.49 6.24
CA ARG A 228 -3.57 -3.27 5.55
C ARG A 228 -3.74 -4.66 6.16
N ARG A 229 -2.64 -5.31 6.52
CA ARG A 229 -2.63 -6.64 7.14
C ARG A 229 -3.31 -6.62 8.52
N GLU A 230 -2.99 -5.62 9.34
CA GLU A 230 -3.63 -5.43 10.64
C GLU A 230 -5.15 -5.20 10.49
N ALA A 231 -5.57 -4.39 9.51
CA ALA A 231 -6.98 -4.18 9.21
C ALA A 231 -7.71 -5.45 8.72
N LEU A 232 -7.04 -6.28 7.91
CA LEU A 232 -7.58 -7.58 7.46
C LEU A 232 -7.71 -8.57 8.63
N ALA A 233 -6.71 -8.61 9.51
CA ALA A 233 -6.73 -9.47 10.68
C ALA A 233 -7.84 -9.07 11.67
N GLU A 234 -8.04 -7.76 11.89
CA GLU A 234 -9.15 -7.26 12.71
C GLU A 234 -10.52 -7.62 12.09
N ALA A 235 -10.69 -7.42 10.78
CA ALA A 235 -11.93 -7.78 10.08
C ALA A 235 -12.20 -9.29 10.09
N GLN A 236 -11.15 -10.11 9.98
CA GLN A 236 -11.25 -11.57 10.09
C GLN A 236 -11.71 -11.99 11.49
N GLN A 237 -11.10 -11.43 12.54
CA GLN A 237 -11.49 -11.71 13.92
C GLN A 237 -12.92 -11.28 14.20
N HIS A 238 -13.30 -10.07 13.77
CA HIS A 238 -14.67 -9.57 13.89
C HIS A 238 -15.68 -10.50 13.22
N ALA A 239 -15.42 -10.95 11.98
CA ALA A 239 -16.30 -11.89 11.27
C ALA A 239 -16.41 -13.24 12.00
N ALA A 240 -15.30 -13.76 12.54
CA ALA A 240 -15.28 -15.01 13.29
C ALA A 240 -16.02 -14.91 14.63
N ASP A 241 -15.87 -13.80 15.35
CA ASP A 241 -16.53 -13.58 16.63
C ASP A 241 -18.03 -13.35 16.45
N SER A 242 -18.47 -12.58 15.44
CA SER A 242 -19.90 -12.47 15.09
C SER A 242 -20.50 -13.84 14.72
N ALA A 243 -19.74 -14.71 14.03
CA ALA A 243 -20.21 -16.06 13.73
C ALA A 243 -20.40 -16.93 14.99
N ARG A 244 -19.55 -16.73 16.02
CA ARG A 244 -19.66 -17.41 17.32
C ARG A 244 -20.85 -16.90 18.11
N GLU A 245 -21.07 -15.58 18.13
CA GLU A 245 -22.21 -14.94 18.79
C GLU A 245 -23.54 -15.44 18.18
N LEU A 246 -23.67 -15.39 16.86
CA LEU A 246 -24.86 -15.92 16.17
C LEU A 246 -25.08 -17.42 16.43
N ALA A 247 -23.99 -18.20 16.53
CA ALA A 247 -24.09 -19.62 16.86
C ALA A 247 -24.54 -19.86 18.31
N ALA A 248 -24.11 -19.03 19.26
CA ALA A 248 -24.55 -19.09 20.65
C ALA A 248 -26.03 -18.70 20.78
N GLU A 249 -26.46 -17.63 20.13
CA GLU A 249 -27.88 -17.25 20.09
C GLU A 249 -28.75 -18.33 19.42
N ARG A 250 -28.25 -18.96 18.36
CA ARG A 250 -28.92 -20.10 17.70
C ARG A 250 -29.11 -21.27 18.66
N GLN A 251 -28.12 -21.57 19.51
CA GLN A 251 -28.25 -22.62 20.53
C GLN A 251 -29.30 -22.28 21.58
N GLN A 252 -29.41 -21.00 21.99
CA GLN A 252 -30.45 -20.55 22.92
C GLN A 252 -31.85 -20.75 22.33
N ILE A 253 -32.08 -20.34 21.08
CA ILE A 253 -33.37 -20.51 20.40
C ILE A 253 -33.73 -22.00 20.27
N VAL A 254 -32.76 -22.86 19.92
CA VAL A 254 -33.00 -24.31 19.84
C VAL A 254 -33.38 -24.87 21.21
N ALA A 255 -32.78 -24.39 22.30
CA ALA A 255 -33.12 -24.82 23.65
C ALA A 255 -34.54 -24.36 24.06
N GLU A 256 -34.91 -23.12 23.75
CA GLU A 256 -36.28 -22.60 23.95
C GLU A 256 -37.31 -23.41 23.15
N LEU A 257 -37.00 -23.74 21.89
CA LEU A 257 -37.83 -24.57 21.02
C LEU A 257 -38.00 -26.00 21.57
N ALA A 258 -36.93 -26.58 22.13
CA ALA A 258 -36.99 -27.89 22.77
C ALA A 258 -37.89 -27.85 24.02
N ALA A 259 -37.78 -26.80 24.83
CA ALA A 259 -38.63 -26.60 26.00
C ALA A 259 -40.11 -26.39 25.59
N SER A 260 -40.39 -25.58 24.57
CA SER A 260 -41.76 -25.34 24.07
C SER A 260 -42.38 -26.58 23.41
N LYS A 261 -41.58 -27.44 22.78
CA LYS A 261 -42.05 -28.74 22.26
C LYS A 261 -42.36 -29.75 23.37
N GLN A 262 -41.67 -29.67 24.51
CA GLN A 262 -41.91 -30.56 25.65
C GLN A 262 -43.20 -30.22 26.40
N THR A 263 -43.64 -28.96 26.40
CA THR A 263 -44.91 -28.53 27.01
C THR A 263 -46.15 -28.94 26.20
N VAL A 264 -45.98 -29.45 24.98
CA VAL A 264 -47.08 -29.95 24.12
C VAL A 264 -47.01 -31.48 23.98
N PRO A 265 -47.71 -32.26 24.84
CA PRO A 265 -47.60 -33.73 24.88
C PRO A 265 -48.03 -34.45 23.59
N GLU A 266 -48.84 -33.82 22.72
CA GLU A 266 -49.30 -34.38 21.44
C GLU A 266 -48.18 -34.43 20.35
N LEU A 267 -47.16 -33.57 20.43
CA LEU A 267 -46.05 -33.52 19.44
C LEU A 267 -44.90 -34.47 19.81
N ALA A 268 -44.70 -34.73 21.11
CA ALA A 268 -43.71 -35.70 21.60
C ALA A 268 -43.99 -37.12 21.08
N GLY A 269 -45.26 -37.51 20.97
CA GLY A 269 -45.68 -38.81 20.43
C GLY A 269 -45.43 -38.97 18.91
N ARG A 270 -45.35 -37.87 18.14
CA ARG A 270 -45.10 -37.91 16.69
C ARG A 270 -43.61 -37.91 16.36
N ALA A 271 -42.77 -37.30 17.19
CA ALA A 271 -41.31 -37.39 17.09
C ALA A 271 -40.81 -38.80 17.38
N ALA A 272 -41.39 -39.48 18.40
CA ALA A 272 -41.08 -40.88 18.71
C ALA A 272 -41.47 -41.86 17.58
N ARG A 273 -42.48 -41.53 16.75
CA ARG A 273 -42.92 -42.35 15.61
C ARG A 273 -42.14 -42.11 14.32
N ARG A 274 -41.27 -41.10 14.25
CA ARG A 274 -40.50 -40.74 13.03
C ARG A 274 -39.05 -41.24 13.06
N ALA A 275 -38.65 -42.01 14.07
CA ALA A 275 -37.42 -42.78 14.05
C ALA A 275 -37.58 -43.95 13.05
N PRO A 276 -36.82 -44.01 11.93
CA PRO A 276 -36.84 -45.17 11.06
C PRO A 276 -36.01 -46.29 11.69
N GLY A 277 -36.62 -47.45 11.83
CA GLY A 277 -35.92 -48.69 12.10
C GLY A 277 -35.34 -49.31 10.81
N VAL A 278 -34.21 -49.99 11.01
CA VAL A 278 -33.56 -51.02 10.19
C VAL A 278 -32.48 -50.56 9.21
N GLY A 279 -31.25 -51.05 9.44
CA GLY A 279 -30.16 -51.06 8.47
C GLY A 279 -28.78 -51.33 9.07
N SER A 280 -28.57 -52.51 9.67
CA SER A 280 -27.24 -53.00 10.10
C SER A 280 -26.28 -53.13 8.90
N ALA A 281 -25.13 -52.46 8.95
CA ALA A 281 -23.89 -52.93 8.34
C ALA A 281 -22.68 -52.31 9.05
N ALA A 282 -21.84 -53.18 9.59
CA ALA A 282 -20.64 -52.88 10.35
C ALA A 282 -19.52 -52.26 9.50
N VAL A 283 -18.71 -51.37 10.10
CA VAL A 283 -17.25 -51.38 9.96
C VAL A 283 -16.63 -51.12 11.33
N THR A 284 -15.62 -51.92 11.62
CA THR A 284 -14.97 -52.25 12.89
C THR A 284 -13.80 -51.35 13.29
N SER A 285 -13.56 -51.31 14.61
CA SER A 285 -12.26 -51.20 15.31
C SER A 285 -11.57 -49.81 15.30
N ALA A 286 -10.80 -49.37 16.31
CA ALA A 286 -10.15 -50.08 17.42
C ALA A 286 -9.92 -49.17 18.64
N ALA A 287 -9.67 -49.81 19.77
CA ALA A 287 -9.53 -49.29 21.13
C ALA A 287 -8.23 -48.50 21.42
N ALA A 288 -8.28 -47.63 22.43
CA ALA A 288 -7.34 -47.61 23.55
C ALA A 288 -7.91 -46.76 24.72
N ASN A 289 -7.60 -47.19 25.94
CA ASN A 289 -8.26 -46.90 27.22
C ASN A 289 -7.38 -45.91 28.07
N PRO A 290 -7.51 -45.73 29.41
CA PRO A 290 -8.18 -44.60 30.08
C PRO A 290 -7.32 -43.85 31.14
N ALA A 291 -7.87 -42.79 31.77
CA ALA A 291 -7.46 -42.26 33.10
C ALA A 291 -8.59 -41.36 33.66
N SER A 292 -9.43 -41.86 34.57
CA SER A 292 -9.42 -41.67 36.04
C SER A 292 -9.50 -40.21 36.54
N ALA A 293 -10.66 -39.81 37.09
CA ALA A 293 -10.83 -39.47 38.51
C ALA A 293 -12.21 -38.81 38.79
N ALA A 294 -12.96 -39.45 39.68
CA ALA A 294 -14.16 -38.96 40.37
C ALA A 294 -13.75 -37.92 41.47
N PRO A 295 -14.65 -37.32 42.31
CA PRO A 295 -16.01 -37.74 42.58
C PRO A 295 -17.11 -36.68 42.80
N ALA A 296 -18.31 -37.25 42.92
CA ALA A 296 -19.63 -36.76 43.28
C ALA A 296 -19.76 -35.77 44.46
N ALA A 297 -20.85 -35.00 44.42
CA ALA A 297 -21.58 -34.52 45.59
C ALA A 297 -23.12 -34.64 45.38
N LYS A 298 -23.77 -35.21 46.41
CA LYS A 298 -25.20 -35.47 46.68
C LYS A 298 -26.09 -34.22 46.51
N ALA A 299 -27.24 -34.33 45.83
CA ALA A 299 -28.58 -34.67 46.35
C ALA A 299 -29.29 -33.57 47.16
N ALA A 300 -30.44 -33.12 46.66
CA ALA A 300 -31.58 -32.71 47.48
C ALA A 300 -32.88 -32.87 46.65
N ALA A 301 -33.66 -33.87 47.04
CA ALA A 301 -35.04 -34.05 46.61
C ALA A 301 -35.95 -33.15 47.47
N GLY A 302 -36.98 -32.57 46.83
CA GLY A 302 -38.12 -31.94 47.49
C GLY A 302 -39.38 -32.32 46.72
N ALA A 303 -40.25 -33.09 47.36
CA ALA A 303 -41.45 -33.69 46.79
C ALA A 303 -42.72 -32.88 47.15
N VAL A 304 -43.57 -32.62 46.13
CA VAL A 304 -45.06 -32.86 46.07
C VAL A 304 -45.93 -31.92 46.95
N PRO A 305 -47.15 -31.45 46.56
CA PRO A 305 -48.22 -32.25 45.96
C PRO A 305 -49.05 -31.67 44.79
N GLY A 306 -49.66 -32.60 44.05
CA GLY A 306 -50.57 -32.32 42.95
C GLY A 306 -51.97 -31.90 43.37
N VAL A 307 -52.70 -31.39 42.38
CA VAL A 307 -54.16 -31.32 42.37
C VAL A 307 -54.63 -31.82 41.02
N ALA A 308 -55.46 -32.85 41.06
CA ALA A 308 -56.24 -33.32 39.93
C ALA A 308 -57.44 -32.39 39.71
N ALA A 309 -57.61 -31.92 38.47
CA ALA A 309 -58.87 -31.50 37.88
C ALA A 309 -58.64 -31.65 36.36
N GLY A 310 -59.39 -32.45 35.62
CA GLY A 310 -60.84 -32.53 35.60
C GLY A 310 -61.23 -32.28 34.14
N ALA A 311 -61.81 -33.29 33.52
CA ALA A 311 -62.15 -33.35 32.11
C ALA A 311 -63.01 -32.14 31.67
N ALA A 312 -62.45 -31.24 30.86
CA ALA A 312 -63.20 -30.27 30.05
C ALA A 312 -62.31 -29.57 29.00
N ALA A 313 -61.75 -30.31 28.05
CA ALA A 313 -61.10 -29.69 26.88
C ALA A 313 -61.08 -30.65 25.67
N ARG A 314 -62.25 -31.15 25.26
CA ARG A 314 -62.39 -31.97 24.03
C ARG A 314 -63.16 -31.31 22.89
N ALA A 315 -63.45 -30.02 22.98
CA ALA A 315 -64.03 -29.28 21.86
C ALA A 315 -63.45 -27.86 21.87
N GLY A 316 -62.38 -27.65 21.10
CA GLY A 316 -61.71 -26.35 20.98
C GLY A 316 -60.26 -26.37 20.45
N GLY A 317 -59.67 -27.54 20.19
CA GLY A 317 -58.23 -27.70 19.91
C GLY A 317 -57.75 -27.43 18.47
N ALA A 318 -58.64 -27.18 17.51
CA ALA A 318 -58.25 -26.93 16.12
C ALA A 318 -57.52 -25.58 15.89
N PRO A 319 -58.01 -24.43 16.42
CA PRO A 319 -57.30 -23.15 16.26
C PRO A 319 -55.98 -23.08 17.03
N THR A 320 -55.85 -23.77 18.18
CA THR A 320 -54.62 -23.78 18.99
C THR A 320 -53.51 -24.66 18.39
N LEU A 321 -53.84 -25.84 17.86
CA LEU A 321 -52.86 -26.67 17.15
C LEU A 321 -52.36 -26.01 15.87
N LEU A 322 -53.24 -25.35 15.10
CA LEU A 322 -52.83 -24.63 13.89
C LEU A 322 -51.87 -23.49 14.23
N ASN A 323 -52.16 -22.72 15.28
CA ASN A 323 -51.28 -21.62 15.73
C ASN A 323 -49.92 -22.13 16.23
N ILE A 324 -49.88 -23.23 16.97
CA ILE A 324 -48.63 -23.87 17.43
C ILE A 324 -47.82 -24.38 16.23
N THR A 325 -48.46 -25.03 15.24
CA THR A 325 -47.73 -25.49 14.04
C THR A 325 -47.18 -24.34 13.20
N ARG A 326 -47.90 -23.21 13.10
CA ARG A 326 -47.40 -21.99 12.44
C ARG A 326 -46.23 -21.37 13.19
N GLN A 327 -46.28 -21.31 14.53
CA GLN A 327 -45.16 -20.85 15.35
C GLN A 327 -43.92 -21.72 15.15
N ILE A 328 -44.06 -23.06 15.20
CA ILE A 328 -42.94 -23.98 14.98
C ILE A 328 -42.35 -23.82 13.58
N ALA A 329 -43.19 -23.63 12.55
CA ALA A 329 -42.73 -23.41 11.18
C ALA A 329 -41.98 -22.07 11.03
N ALA A 330 -42.48 -20.99 11.67
CA ALA A 330 -41.83 -19.69 11.70
C ALA A 330 -40.46 -19.76 12.43
N GLU A 331 -40.39 -20.47 13.55
CA GLU A 331 -39.14 -20.69 14.30
C GLU A 331 -38.14 -21.55 13.53
N GLN A 332 -38.60 -22.59 12.82
CA GLN A 332 -37.73 -23.38 11.93
C GLN A 332 -37.12 -22.52 10.81
N HIS A 333 -37.92 -21.65 10.20
CA HIS A 333 -37.41 -20.76 9.17
C HIS A 333 -36.40 -19.74 9.73
N ARG A 334 -36.66 -19.22 10.93
CA ARG A 334 -35.72 -18.35 11.66
C ARG A 334 -34.38 -19.04 11.91
N LEU A 335 -34.40 -20.34 12.24
CA LEU A 335 -33.17 -21.14 12.37
C LEU A 335 -32.44 -21.30 11.04
N THR A 336 -33.15 -21.55 9.92
CA THR A 336 -32.51 -21.69 8.61
C THR A 336 -31.83 -20.40 8.16
N LEU A 337 -32.47 -19.25 8.36
CA LEU A 337 -31.90 -17.94 8.04
C LEU A 337 -30.68 -17.63 8.90
N ARG A 338 -30.71 -18.03 10.18
CA ARG A 338 -29.57 -17.91 11.09
C ARG A 338 -28.40 -18.79 10.66
N ASP A 339 -28.66 -20.04 10.26
CA ASP A 339 -27.63 -20.96 9.78
C ASP A 339 -26.97 -20.46 8.48
N GLN A 340 -27.74 -19.81 7.59
CA GLN A 340 -27.21 -19.12 6.41
C GLN A 340 -26.26 -17.98 6.79
N ARG A 341 -26.65 -17.11 7.74
CA ARG A 341 -25.80 -16.02 8.25
C ARG A 341 -24.55 -16.51 8.99
N ILE A 342 -24.65 -17.60 9.76
CA ILE A 342 -23.45 -18.21 10.40
C ILE A 342 -22.48 -18.69 9.32
N THR A 343 -23.01 -19.30 8.25
CA THR A 343 -22.20 -19.84 7.15
C THR A 343 -21.53 -18.72 6.37
N ALA A 344 -22.24 -17.65 6.04
CA ALA A 344 -21.66 -16.54 5.29
C ALA A 344 -20.68 -15.71 6.13
N ARG A 345 -20.90 -15.50 7.44
CA ARG A 345 -19.86 -14.94 8.36
C ARG A 345 -18.59 -15.80 8.42
N ARG A 346 -18.70 -17.14 8.44
CA ARG A 346 -17.53 -18.04 8.38
C ARG A 346 -16.79 -17.95 7.05
N ARG A 347 -17.53 -17.97 5.93
CA ARG A 347 -16.95 -17.80 4.59
C ARG A 347 -16.24 -16.45 4.44
N LEU A 348 -16.78 -15.40 5.05
CA LEU A 348 -16.16 -14.07 5.06
C LEU A 348 -14.83 -14.10 5.80
N ALA A 349 -14.78 -14.74 6.98
CA ALA A 349 -13.53 -14.94 7.72
C ALA A 349 -12.50 -15.76 6.91
N ASP A 350 -12.94 -16.78 6.17
CA ASP A 350 -12.06 -17.56 5.28
C ASP A 350 -11.54 -16.75 4.08
N ILE A 351 -12.36 -15.83 3.52
CA ILE A 351 -11.93 -14.91 2.46
C ILE A 351 -10.87 -13.95 3.01
N TYR A 352 -11.11 -13.34 4.17
CA TYR A 352 -10.13 -12.45 4.80
C TYR A 352 -8.83 -13.18 5.17
N GLY A 353 -8.91 -14.42 5.65
CA GLY A 353 -7.71 -15.24 5.93
C GLY A 353 -6.89 -15.55 4.68
N ARG A 354 -7.53 -15.85 3.54
CA ARG A 354 -6.83 -16.03 2.25
C ARG A 354 -6.22 -14.73 1.75
N TRP A 355 -6.91 -13.61 1.93
CA TRP A 355 -6.40 -12.30 1.55
C TRP A 355 -5.19 -11.89 2.41
N ASP A 356 -5.27 -12.10 3.73
CA ASP A 356 -4.13 -11.90 4.65
C ASP A 356 -2.91 -12.73 4.21
N ALA A 357 -3.10 -13.99 3.81
CA ALA A 357 -1.99 -14.84 3.36
C ALA A 357 -1.24 -14.26 2.13
N ILE A 358 -1.97 -13.68 1.17
CA ILE A 358 -1.37 -13.03 -0.01
C ILE A 358 -0.61 -11.77 0.42
N VAL A 359 -1.23 -10.92 1.24
CA VAL A 359 -0.64 -9.67 1.75
C VAL A 359 0.60 -9.96 2.61
N ALA A 360 0.57 -11.03 3.42
CA ALA A 360 1.71 -11.49 4.20
C ALA A 360 2.88 -11.97 3.30
N GLY A 361 2.58 -12.55 2.15
CA GLY A 361 3.58 -12.87 1.12
C GLY A 361 4.27 -11.61 0.58
N GLN A 362 3.48 -10.58 0.26
CA GLN A 362 4.00 -9.29 -0.21
C GLN A 362 4.85 -8.59 0.88
N GLU A 363 4.41 -8.64 2.13
CA GLU A 363 5.15 -8.09 3.27
C GLU A 363 6.55 -8.70 3.36
N ARG A 364 6.65 -10.03 3.29
CA ARG A 364 7.93 -10.75 3.31
C ARG A 364 8.82 -10.40 2.13
N ALA A 365 8.25 -10.26 0.93
CA ALA A 365 8.99 -9.89 -0.27
C ALA A 365 9.59 -8.47 -0.15
N ILE A 366 8.83 -7.51 0.36
CA ILE A 366 9.31 -6.14 0.59
C ILE A 366 10.37 -6.11 1.70
N LEU A 367 10.16 -6.84 2.79
CA LEU A 367 11.16 -6.97 3.85
C LEU A 367 12.48 -7.55 3.33
N HIS A 368 12.41 -8.59 2.49
CA HIS A 368 13.59 -9.17 1.87
C HIS A 368 14.32 -8.16 0.97
N ALA A 369 13.59 -7.36 0.19
CA ALA A 369 14.16 -6.28 -0.62
C ALA A 369 14.83 -5.18 0.24
N CYS A 370 14.20 -4.79 1.36
CA CYS A 370 14.78 -3.87 2.35
C CYS A 370 16.09 -4.43 2.92
N LEU A 371 16.09 -5.69 3.35
CA LEU A 371 17.27 -6.35 3.92
C LEU A 371 18.42 -6.44 2.91
N ILE A 372 18.14 -6.78 1.65
CA ILE A 372 19.14 -6.75 0.57
C ILE A 372 19.71 -5.33 0.41
N SER A 373 18.86 -4.32 0.35
CA SER A 373 19.30 -2.93 0.19
C SER A 373 20.20 -2.48 1.34
N VAL A 374 19.86 -2.82 2.58
CA VAL A 374 20.71 -2.58 3.77
C VAL A 374 22.02 -3.36 3.68
N ALA A 375 21.98 -4.63 3.27
CA ALA A 375 23.17 -5.45 3.11
C ALA A 375 24.13 -4.88 2.05
N ILE A 376 23.61 -4.35 0.95
CA ILE A 376 24.40 -3.67 -0.09
C ILE A 376 25.06 -2.41 0.47
N VAL A 377 24.34 -1.58 1.23
CA VAL A 377 24.92 -0.38 1.87
C VAL A 377 26.04 -0.76 2.83
N LEU A 378 25.82 -1.78 3.67
CA LEU A 378 26.84 -2.29 4.58
C LEU A 378 28.05 -2.84 3.82
N ALA A 379 27.84 -3.62 2.77
CA ALA A 379 28.90 -4.14 1.91
C ALA A 379 29.70 -3.01 1.23
N ALA A 380 29.03 -1.97 0.72
CA ALA A 380 29.69 -0.80 0.13
C ALA A 380 30.57 -0.07 1.16
N ILE A 381 30.06 0.17 2.36
CA ILE A 381 30.83 0.79 3.46
C ILE A 381 32.06 -0.07 3.80
N LEU A 382 31.90 -1.39 3.92
CA LEU A 382 33.01 -2.31 4.18
C LEU A 382 34.04 -2.31 3.06
N LEU A 383 33.59 -2.25 1.80
CA LEU A 383 34.47 -2.22 0.63
C LEU A 383 35.26 -0.92 0.56
N LEU A 384 34.63 0.23 0.83
CA LEU A 384 35.33 1.53 0.93
C LEU A 384 36.43 1.49 1.99
N GLN A 385 36.13 0.96 3.17
CA GLN A 385 37.10 0.81 4.26
C GLN A 385 38.23 -0.18 3.91
N PHE A 386 37.89 -1.26 3.20
CA PHE A 386 38.88 -2.22 2.72
C PHE A 386 39.79 -1.58 1.67
N ALA A 387 39.24 -0.82 0.73
CA ALA A 387 39.98 -0.11 -0.29
C ALA A 387 40.93 0.93 0.31
N ASP A 388 40.50 1.71 1.31
CA ASP A 388 41.38 2.63 2.05
C ASP A 388 42.57 1.90 2.69
N ARG A 389 42.33 0.76 3.33
CA ARG A 389 43.41 -0.06 3.94
C ARG A 389 44.31 -0.71 2.90
N TRP A 390 43.76 -1.11 1.77
CA TRP A 390 44.53 -1.70 0.70
C TRP A 390 45.43 -0.65 0.05
N LEU A 391 44.90 0.55 -0.15
CA LEU A 391 45.64 1.72 -0.60
C LEU A 391 46.77 2.08 0.36
N GLU A 392 46.53 2.02 1.68
CA GLU A 392 47.57 2.19 2.70
C GLU A 392 48.72 1.17 2.56
N ARG A 393 48.38 -0.10 2.30
CA ARG A 393 49.40 -1.16 2.13
C ARG A 393 50.21 -0.99 0.85
N LEU A 394 49.55 -0.68 -0.27
CA LEU A 394 50.22 -0.54 -1.57
C LEU A 394 51.12 0.70 -1.61
N LEU A 395 50.61 1.85 -1.17
CA LEU A 395 51.37 3.10 -1.15
C LEU A 395 52.50 3.06 -0.11
N GLY A 396 52.32 2.31 0.98
CA GLY A 396 53.38 2.08 1.97
C GLY A 396 54.55 1.23 1.44
N GLN A 397 54.34 0.42 0.41
CA GLN A 397 55.40 -0.34 -0.26
C GLN A 397 56.10 0.46 -1.37
N ALA A 398 55.50 1.54 -1.85
CA ALA A 398 56.10 2.39 -2.88
C ALA A 398 57.18 3.30 -2.27
N ARG A 399 58.42 3.23 -2.79
CA ARG A 399 59.55 4.10 -2.39
C ARG A 399 59.40 5.54 -2.93
N VAL A 400 58.26 6.18 -2.69
CA VAL A 400 57.98 7.55 -3.13
C VAL A 400 58.15 8.51 -1.93
N ASP A 401 58.46 9.78 -2.21
CA ASP A 401 58.64 10.82 -1.20
C ASP A 401 57.44 10.94 -0.25
N ARG A 402 57.71 10.97 1.06
CA ARG A 402 56.66 10.94 2.12
C ARG A 402 55.62 12.06 1.99
N ARG A 403 56.02 13.24 1.49
CA ARG A 403 55.12 14.39 1.28
C ARG A 403 54.16 14.19 0.12
N GLN A 404 54.64 13.64 -1.00
CA GLN A 404 53.81 13.36 -2.19
C GLN A 404 52.85 12.18 -1.94
N LEU A 405 53.28 11.17 -1.19
CA LEU A 405 52.42 10.05 -0.80
C LEU A 405 51.26 10.50 0.12
N ALA A 406 51.51 11.44 1.04
CA ALA A 406 50.48 11.95 1.94
C ALA A 406 49.39 12.73 1.19
N THR A 407 49.76 13.59 0.23
CA THR A 407 48.80 14.32 -0.59
C THR A 407 48.04 13.39 -1.54
N LEU A 408 48.71 12.45 -2.20
CA LEU A 408 48.07 11.47 -3.07
C LEU A 408 47.04 10.62 -2.31
N ARG A 409 47.40 10.15 -1.10
CA ARG A 409 46.49 9.39 -0.23
C ARG A 409 45.26 10.22 0.16
N SER A 410 45.46 11.48 0.54
CA SER A 410 44.37 12.40 0.87
C SER A 410 43.39 12.55 -0.31
N VAL A 411 43.91 12.80 -1.52
CA VAL A 411 43.09 13.00 -2.72
C VAL A 411 42.33 11.73 -3.08
N VAL A 412 42.99 10.56 -3.10
CA VAL A 412 42.34 9.28 -3.45
C VAL A 412 41.29 8.89 -2.40
N GLY A 413 41.59 9.06 -1.10
CA GLY A 413 40.63 8.78 -0.03
C GLY A 413 39.38 9.66 -0.11
N VAL A 414 39.55 10.96 -0.36
CA VAL A 414 38.41 11.88 -0.56
C VAL A 414 37.59 11.50 -1.80
N ALA A 415 38.25 11.18 -2.91
CA ALA A 415 37.58 10.74 -4.13
C ALA A 415 36.76 9.46 -3.88
N LEU A 416 37.36 8.47 -3.21
CA LEU A 416 36.70 7.23 -2.84
C LEU A 416 35.50 7.48 -1.91
N GLN A 417 35.63 8.39 -0.96
CA GLN A 417 34.54 8.78 -0.05
C GLN A 417 33.38 9.46 -0.80
N ILE A 418 33.66 10.35 -1.74
CA ILE A 418 32.64 10.98 -2.59
C ILE A 418 31.89 9.91 -3.40
N VAL A 419 32.60 9.00 -4.06
CA VAL A 419 31.99 7.89 -4.80
C VAL A 419 31.13 7.02 -3.88
N GLY A 420 31.63 6.71 -2.69
CA GLY A 420 30.89 5.97 -1.67
C GLY A 420 29.59 6.63 -1.27
N VAL A 421 29.61 7.94 -1.00
CA VAL A 421 28.41 8.72 -0.67
C VAL A 421 27.41 8.70 -1.82
N VAL A 422 27.86 8.85 -3.06
CA VAL A 422 26.98 8.80 -4.25
C VAL A 422 26.32 7.42 -4.38
N VAL A 423 27.06 6.33 -4.20
CA VAL A 423 26.51 4.96 -4.23
C VAL A 423 25.49 4.75 -3.12
N ILE A 424 25.78 5.17 -1.89
CA ILE A 424 24.85 5.05 -0.75
C ILE A 424 23.57 5.86 -1.01
N LEU A 425 23.70 7.08 -1.53
CA LEU A 425 22.55 7.93 -1.89
C LEU A 425 21.67 7.27 -2.95
N LEU A 426 22.29 6.65 -3.96
CA LEU A 426 21.60 5.97 -5.05
C LEU A 426 20.87 4.71 -4.58
N VAL A 427 21.37 4.00 -3.57
CA VAL A 427 20.64 2.89 -2.92
C VAL A 427 19.48 3.40 -2.04
N LEU A 428 19.68 4.50 -1.33
CA LEU A 428 18.68 5.07 -0.42
C LEU A 428 17.47 5.64 -1.17
N VAL A 429 17.72 6.41 -2.23
CA VAL A 429 16.71 7.09 -3.05
C VAL A 429 16.21 6.18 -4.18
N GLY A 430 17.06 5.27 -4.64
CA GLY A 430 16.83 4.42 -5.82
C GLY A 430 17.46 5.04 -7.07
N VAL A 431 17.77 4.19 -8.05
CA VAL A 431 18.30 4.58 -9.37
C VAL A 431 17.28 5.46 -10.12
N PRO A 432 17.60 6.75 -10.39
CA PRO A 432 16.80 7.57 -11.30
C PRO A 432 16.66 6.90 -12.68
N GLY A 433 15.48 6.97 -13.30
CA GLY A 433 15.29 6.46 -14.67
C GLY A 433 16.21 7.13 -15.71
N GLN A 434 16.76 8.31 -15.39
CA GLN A 434 17.64 9.10 -16.26
C GLN A 434 19.13 9.03 -15.85
N LEU A 435 19.57 8.02 -15.10
CA LEU A 435 20.97 7.88 -14.71
C LEU A 435 21.93 7.95 -15.90
N GLY A 436 21.57 7.34 -17.03
CA GLY A 436 22.38 7.40 -18.25
C GLY A 436 22.63 8.84 -18.72
N THR A 437 21.60 9.69 -18.69
CA THR A 437 21.71 11.10 -19.05
C THR A 437 22.56 11.89 -18.05
N MET A 438 22.36 11.65 -16.74
CA MET A 438 23.14 12.32 -15.68
C MET A 438 24.62 11.94 -15.75
N LEU A 439 24.93 10.66 -15.96
CA LEU A 439 26.29 10.16 -16.15
C LEU A 439 26.90 10.70 -17.44
N GLY A 440 26.12 10.78 -18.52
CA GLY A 440 26.56 11.39 -19.78
C GLY A 440 26.93 12.86 -19.63
N LEU A 441 26.09 13.64 -18.94
CA LEU A 441 26.34 15.07 -18.68
C LEU A 441 27.55 15.28 -17.74
N ALA A 442 27.65 14.47 -16.67
CA ALA A 442 28.80 14.50 -15.78
C ALA A 442 30.10 14.11 -16.51
N GLY A 443 30.05 13.09 -17.37
CA GLY A 443 31.17 12.64 -18.19
C GLY A 443 31.63 13.68 -19.22
N ALA A 444 30.68 14.38 -19.85
CA ALA A 444 30.97 15.50 -20.74
C ALA A 444 31.67 16.66 -19.98
N GLY A 445 31.14 17.04 -18.82
CA GLY A 445 31.77 18.05 -17.95
C GLY A 445 33.19 17.66 -17.51
N LEU A 446 33.38 16.39 -17.10
CA LEU A 446 34.69 15.87 -16.72
C LEU A 446 35.68 15.87 -17.89
N THR A 447 35.22 15.55 -19.10
CA THR A 447 36.05 15.55 -20.32
C THR A 447 36.53 16.96 -20.66
N VAL A 448 35.65 17.96 -20.54
CA VAL A 448 36.00 19.38 -20.74
C VAL A 448 37.00 19.84 -19.67
N ALA A 449 36.79 19.47 -18.40
CA ALA A 449 37.69 19.83 -17.31
C ALA A 449 39.09 19.20 -17.43
N LEU A 450 39.19 17.97 -17.96
CA LEU A 450 40.45 17.24 -18.12
C LEU A 450 41.14 17.49 -19.47
N LYS A 451 40.56 18.32 -20.35
CA LYS A 451 41.02 18.53 -21.73
C LYS A 451 42.54 18.76 -21.82
N ASP A 452 43.07 19.71 -21.08
CA ASP A 452 44.49 20.09 -21.18
C ASP A 452 45.44 18.98 -20.72
N PHE A 453 45.02 18.18 -19.73
CA PHE A 453 45.79 17.01 -19.28
C PHE A 453 45.80 15.90 -20.33
N ILE A 454 44.66 15.65 -21.00
CA ILE A 454 44.57 14.66 -22.08
C ILE A 454 45.47 15.08 -23.24
N VAL A 455 45.41 16.36 -23.65
CA VAL A 455 46.25 16.89 -24.73
C VAL A 455 47.73 16.80 -24.37
N ALA A 456 48.12 17.14 -23.13
CA ALA A 456 49.50 17.01 -22.68
C ALA A 456 49.99 15.55 -22.66
N PHE A 457 49.16 14.62 -22.21
CA PHE A 457 49.47 13.19 -22.22
C PHE A 457 49.67 12.65 -23.64
N ILE A 458 48.80 13.03 -24.58
CA ILE A 458 48.94 12.67 -25.99
C ILE A 458 50.22 13.30 -26.56
N GLY A 459 50.50 14.57 -26.21
CA GLY A 459 51.74 15.24 -26.57
C GLY A 459 52.99 14.47 -26.14
N TRP A 460 53.03 13.95 -24.92
CA TRP A 460 54.12 13.09 -24.46
C TRP A 460 54.28 11.82 -25.30
N PHE A 461 53.17 11.18 -25.68
CA PHE A 461 53.21 10.00 -26.55
C PHE A 461 53.81 10.33 -27.93
N VAL A 462 53.46 11.50 -28.50
CA VAL A 462 54.05 11.99 -29.75
C VAL A 462 55.55 12.24 -29.58
N LEU A 463 55.97 12.85 -28.48
CA LEU A 463 57.37 13.14 -28.17
C LEU A 463 58.22 11.89 -27.91
N MET A 464 57.62 10.78 -27.49
CA MET A 464 58.32 9.49 -27.32
C MET A 464 58.51 8.74 -28.65
N GLY A 465 57.84 9.17 -29.73
CA GLY A 465 57.91 8.55 -31.04
C GLY A 465 59.29 8.62 -31.71
N ARG A 466 59.42 7.98 -32.87
CA ARG A 466 60.70 7.84 -33.60
C ARG A 466 61.39 9.18 -33.93
N ASN A 467 60.63 10.23 -34.23
CA ASN A 467 61.11 11.57 -34.56
C ASN A 467 60.87 12.58 -33.42
N GLY A 468 60.68 12.09 -32.21
CA GLY A 468 60.43 12.92 -31.04
C GLY A 468 61.71 13.52 -30.43
N MET A 469 61.56 14.13 -29.25
CA MET A 469 62.66 14.77 -28.53
C MET A 469 63.26 13.81 -27.50
N ARG A 470 64.59 13.83 -27.36
CA ARG A 470 65.32 13.08 -26.35
C ARG A 470 65.85 14.00 -25.26
N ILE A 471 66.16 13.40 -24.11
CA ILE A 471 66.86 14.09 -23.03
C ILE A 471 68.28 14.41 -23.54
N GLY A 472 68.69 15.66 -23.41
CA GLY A 472 69.94 16.20 -23.95
C GLY A 472 69.81 16.86 -25.34
N ASP A 473 68.63 16.79 -25.99
CA ASP A 473 68.43 17.51 -27.25
C ASP A 473 68.34 19.01 -27.00
N TRP A 474 68.90 19.79 -27.93
CA TRP A 474 68.76 21.23 -27.98
C TRP A 474 67.51 21.61 -28.77
N VAL A 475 66.59 22.28 -28.08
CA VAL A 475 65.28 22.58 -28.63
C VAL A 475 64.83 23.99 -28.29
N GLU A 476 64.03 24.58 -29.18
CA GLU A 476 63.34 25.83 -28.95
C GLU A 476 61.84 25.58 -28.89
N ILE A 477 61.23 25.96 -27.76
CA ILE A 477 59.80 25.83 -27.51
C ILE A 477 59.25 27.19 -27.14
N ASN A 478 58.30 27.70 -27.92
CA ASN A 478 57.66 29.01 -27.70
C ASN A 478 58.65 30.17 -27.47
N GLY A 479 59.76 30.20 -28.23
CA GLY A 479 60.78 31.26 -28.13
C GLY A 479 61.80 31.10 -26.99
N VAL A 480 61.76 29.98 -26.25
CA VAL A 480 62.77 29.65 -25.23
C VAL A 480 63.64 28.53 -25.76
N SER A 481 64.92 28.84 -25.97
CA SER A 481 65.94 27.87 -26.40
C SER A 481 66.65 27.25 -25.20
N GLY A 482 66.91 25.96 -25.25
CA GLY A 482 67.60 25.27 -24.17
C GLY A 482 67.77 23.77 -24.40
N GLU A 483 68.48 23.14 -23.47
CA GLU A 483 68.68 21.69 -23.46
C GLU A 483 67.55 20.99 -22.68
N VAL A 484 67.01 19.90 -23.22
CA VAL A 484 65.97 19.10 -22.55
C VAL A 484 66.57 18.31 -21.39
N VAL A 485 66.21 18.67 -20.15
CA VAL A 485 66.70 18.01 -18.94
C VAL A 485 65.77 16.87 -18.49
N GLU A 486 64.46 17.06 -18.62
CA GLU A 486 63.46 16.08 -18.16
C GLU A 486 62.29 16.03 -19.13
N LEU A 487 61.95 14.83 -19.59
CA LEU A 487 60.76 14.56 -20.39
C LEU A 487 59.75 13.77 -19.54
N GLY A 488 58.89 14.48 -18.81
CA GLY A 488 57.84 13.89 -17.99
C GLY A 488 56.55 13.64 -18.79
N MET A 489 55.62 12.88 -18.21
CA MET A 489 54.34 12.52 -18.86
C MET A 489 53.45 13.72 -19.21
N PHE A 490 53.46 14.78 -18.40
CA PHE A 490 52.63 15.98 -18.63
C PHE A 490 53.44 17.25 -18.87
N ARG A 491 54.74 17.23 -18.52
CA ARG A 491 55.62 18.40 -18.59
C ARG A 491 56.97 18.03 -19.17
N THR A 492 57.58 18.97 -19.88
CA THR A 492 58.96 18.91 -20.35
C THR A 492 59.73 20.05 -19.70
N VAL A 493 60.91 19.78 -19.16
CA VAL A 493 61.76 20.77 -18.47
C VAL A 493 63.00 21.03 -19.30
N LEU A 494 63.20 22.29 -19.64
CA LEU A 494 64.38 22.78 -20.37
C LEU A 494 65.29 23.55 -19.42
N LEU A 495 66.59 23.41 -19.61
CA LEU A 495 67.58 24.33 -19.07
C LEU A 495 67.76 25.45 -20.08
N GLU A 496 67.29 26.66 -19.74
CA GLU A 496 67.32 27.81 -20.64
C GLU A 496 68.76 28.22 -20.94
N THR A 497 69.04 28.37 -22.22
CA THR A 497 70.32 28.88 -22.75
C THR A 497 70.09 30.21 -23.45
N GLY A 498 71.11 31.08 -23.49
CA GLY A 498 71.05 32.40 -24.13
C GLY A 498 70.67 32.35 -25.62
N ASN A 499 70.43 33.54 -26.19
CA ASN A 499 70.07 33.72 -27.60
C ASN A 499 71.09 33.06 -28.53
N TRP A 500 70.65 32.53 -29.66
CA TRP A 500 71.47 31.72 -30.59
C TRP A 500 72.77 32.43 -31.06
N THR A 501 72.82 33.76 -31.01
CA THR A 501 73.97 34.60 -31.40
C THR A 501 75.06 34.73 -30.34
N ASP A 502 74.78 34.42 -29.07
CA ASP A 502 75.76 34.52 -27.97
C ASP A 502 76.05 33.14 -27.40
N ALA A 503 77.33 32.74 -27.44
CA ALA A 503 77.86 31.44 -27.05
C ALA A 503 77.02 30.75 -25.96
N GLY A 504 76.30 29.70 -26.35
CA GLY A 504 75.22 29.03 -25.60
C GLY A 504 75.55 28.60 -24.17
N ARG A 505 75.67 29.57 -23.26
CA ARG A 505 75.92 29.36 -21.84
C ARG A 505 74.58 29.18 -21.13
N PRO A 506 74.42 28.13 -20.30
CA PRO A 506 73.19 27.92 -19.55
C PRO A 506 72.96 29.09 -18.58
N THR A 507 71.76 29.67 -18.63
CA THR A 507 71.35 30.78 -17.75
C THR A 507 71.10 30.33 -16.31
N GLY A 508 71.07 29.01 -16.08
CA GLY A 508 70.72 28.39 -14.80
C GLY A 508 69.22 28.33 -14.52
N ARG A 509 68.37 28.91 -15.38
CA ARG A 509 66.91 28.88 -15.24
C ARG A 509 66.36 27.57 -15.80
N ARG A 510 65.48 26.92 -15.04
CA ARG A 510 64.71 25.74 -15.48
C ARG A 510 63.31 26.18 -15.88
N VAL A 511 62.97 26.03 -17.15
CA VAL A 511 61.64 26.38 -17.67
C VAL A 511 60.85 25.10 -17.88
N THR A 512 59.62 25.08 -17.34
CA THR A 512 58.74 23.91 -17.43
C THR A 512 57.59 24.21 -18.37
N PHE A 513 57.48 23.42 -19.43
CA PHE A 513 56.39 23.50 -20.41
C PHE A 513 55.44 22.32 -20.22
N THR A 514 54.14 22.56 -20.38
CA THR A 514 53.16 21.49 -20.53
C THR A 514 53.33 20.85 -21.90
N ASN A 515 53.28 19.52 -22.00
CA ASN A 515 53.54 18.78 -23.25
C ASN A 515 52.53 19.03 -24.38
N SER A 516 51.52 19.87 -24.16
CA SER A 516 50.51 20.21 -25.17
C SER A 516 51.10 20.92 -26.40
N PHE A 517 52.28 21.54 -26.29
CA PHE A 517 52.97 22.16 -27.44
C PHE A 517 53.29 21.15 -28.55
N ALA A 518 53.49 19.87 -28.23
CA ALA A 518 53.83 18.84 -29.20
C ALA A 518 52.67 18.49 -30.14
N THR A 519 51.43 18.74 -29.71
CA THR A 519 50.21 18.44 -30.48
C THR A 519 49.54 19.69 -31.05
N ALA A 520 49.56 20.79 -30.31
CA ALA A 520 48.83 22.00 -30.67
C ALA A 520 49.74 23.13 -31.17
N GLY A 521 51.06 22.99 -31.02
CA GLY A 521 52.05 23.98 -31.43
C GLY A 521 53.14 23.35 -32.28
N HIS A 522 54.29 24.01 -32.28
CA HIS A 522 55.50 23.54 -32.94
C HIS A 522 56.67 23.68 -31.96
N TYR A 523 57.73 22.94 -32.23
CA TYR A 523 59.01 23.07 -31.56
C TYR A 523 60.10 22.88 -32.61
N PHE A 524 61.24 23.51 -32.40
CA PHE A 524 62.42 23.33 -33.24
C PHE A 524 63.40 22.42 -32.50
N ASN A 525 63.85 21.34 -33.14
CA ASN A 525 64.88 20.45 -32.61
C ASN A 525 66.14 20.56 -33.46
N PHE A 526 67.20 21.11 -32.86
CA PHE A 526 68.47 21.39 -33.52
C PHE A 526 69.47 20.23 -33.42
N SER A 527 69.12 19.17 -32.67
CA SER A 527 69.97 17.98 -32.46
C SER A 527 69.62 16.81 -33.40
N THR A 528 68.80 17.04 -34.42
CA THR A 528 68.37 16.01 -35.38
C THR A 528 69.47 15.62 -36.39
N SER A 529 69.25 14.52 -37.13
CA SER A 529 70.25 13.89 -38.01
C SER A 529 70.81 14.87 -39.03
N GLY A 530 72.06 15.27 -38.81
CA GLY A 530 72.73 16.32 -39.56
C GLY A 530 73.86 16.91 -38.72
N GLN A 531 73.63 17.32 -37.47
CA GLN A 531 74.64 18.03 -36.63
C GLN A 531 75.35 19.21 -37.34
N TRP A 532 74.72 19.82 -38.35
CA TRP A 532 75.22 21.02 -39.00
C TRP A 532 74.14 22.10 -38.89
N LEU A 533 74.50 23.25 -38.33
CA LEU A 533 73.69 24.47 -38.40
C LEU A 533 74.41 25.43 -39.36
N TRP A 534 73.65 26.13 -40.19
CA TRP A 534 74.23 27.17 -41.04
C TRP A 534 74.60 28.37 -40.17
N ASP A 535 75.85 28.79 -40.24
CA ASP A 535 76.32 30.05 -39.65
C ASP A 535 76.37 31.12 -40.74
N GLU A 536 75.90 32.32 -40.42
CA GLU A 536 75.88 33.47 -41.34
C GLU A 536 76.87 34.52 -40.85
N LEU A 537 78.02 34.60 -41.51
CA LEU A 537 78.97 35.68 -41.30
C LEU A 537 78.67 36.86 -42.23
N SER A 538 78.17 37.94 -41.64
CA SER A 538 78.08 39.25 -42.31
C SER A 538 79.40 40.00 -42.19
N VAL A 539 80.14 40.10 -43.30
CA VAL A 539 81.40 40.86 -43.36
C VAL A 539 81.15 42.20 -44.06
N MET A 540 81.51 43.30 -43.40
CA MET A 540 81.47 44.63 -44.01
C MET A 540 82.68 44.84 -44.91
N VAL A 541 82.44 45.01 -46.22
CA VAL A 541 83.49 45.26 -47.21
C VAL A 541 83.68 46.78 -47.39
N PRO A 542 84.91 47.32 -47.17
CA PRO A 542 85.21 48.73 -47.45
C PRO A 542 84.97 49.10 -48.92
N TYR A 543 84.46 50.31 -49.17
CA TYR A 543 84.11 50.80 -50.52
C TYR A 543 85.30 50.88 -51.50
N ASP A 544 86.53 50.90 -51.00
CA ASP A 544 87.78 50.98 -51.77
C ASP A 544 88.34 49.61 -52.20
N ARG A 545 87.71 48.50 -51.81
CA ARG A 545 88.14 47.14 -52.17
C ARG A 545 87.12 46.43 -53.05
N ASP A 546 87.63 45.59 -53.97
CA ASP A 546 86.81 44.73 -54.82
C ASP A 546 86.11 43.64 -53.96
N PRO A 547 84.77 43.61 -53.93
CA PRO A 547 84.02 42.60 -53.18
C PRO A 547 84.30 41.16 -53.62
N HIS A 548 84.59 40.94 -54.91
CA HIS A 548 84.87 39.59 -55.42
C HIS A 548 86.20 39.05 -54.90
N ALA A 549 87.23 39.89 -54.84
CA ALA A 549 88.53 39.50 -54.29
C ALA A 549 88.46 39.15 -52.79
N VAL A 550 87.58 39.82 -52.03
CA VAL A 550 87.36 39.54 -50.60
C VAL A 550 86.58 38.24 -50.41
N ALA A 551 85.55 37.98 -51.22
CA ALA A 551 84.81 36.73 -51.18
C ALA A 551 85.69 35.51 -51.54
N ASP A 552 86.54 35.64 -52.58
CA ASP A 552 87.48 34.58 -52.98
C ASP A 552 88.54 34.30 -51.92
N ALA A 553 88.95 35.31 -51.14
CA ALA A 553 89.86 35.13 -50.02
C ALA A 553 89.21 34.37 -48.86
N ILE A 554 87.96 34.71 -48.52
CA ILE A 554 87.18 34.03 -47.47
C ILE A 554 86.87 32.58 -47.85
N GLN A 555 86.66 32.27 -49.14
CA GLN A 555 86.34 30.91 -49.60
C GLN A 555 87.57 29.98 -49.64
N LYS A 556 88.80 30.54 -49.65
CA LYS A 556 90.04 29.77 -49.71
C LYS A 556 90.60 29.37 -48.35
N GLU A 557 90.17 30.04 -47.28
CA GLU A 557 90.41 29.64 -45.89
C GLU A 557 89.30 28.70 -45.40
#